data_AF-A0A496SUS0-F1
#
_entry.id   AF-A0A496SUS0-F1
#
_cell.length_a   1.000
_cell.length_b   1.000
_cell.length_c   1.000
_cell.angle_alpha   90.00
_cell.angle_beta   90.00
_cell.angle_gamma   90.00
#
_symmetry.space_group_name_H-M   'P 1'
#
loop_
_entity.id
_entity.type
_entity.pdbx_description
1 polymer ?
#
loop_
_entity_poly.entity_id
_entity_poly.type
_entity_poly.pdbx_seq_one_letter_code
_entity_poly.pdbx_strand_id
1 'polypeptide(L)'
;MVASILERRKEIALLRVRGASKKEIVGIIGGEALIITILGYFIGLIVSLAYSYGMLVSMNTIFYTFMGIYIEFPPGYALRIPIDLFIVLGVAFVLFIFSAILPLFFVFKEDISEELRIRH
;
A
#
# COMPACT_ATOMS: atom_id res chain seq x y z
N MET A 1 -2.86 -8.97 1.54
CA MET A 1 -3.21 -9.64 0.27
C MET A 1 -3.17 -11.16 0.38
N VAL A 2 -2.08 -11.76 0.89
CA VAL A 2 -1.94 -13.23 1.02
C VAL A 2 -3.12 -13.90 1.73
N ALA A 3 -3.57 -13.36 2.87
CA ALA A 3 -4.73 -13.90 3.60
C ALA A 3 -6.04 -13.89 2.77
N SER A 4 -6.31 -12.81 2.05
CA SER A 4 -7.51 -12.69 1.20
C SER A 4 -7.49 -13.69 0.03
N ILE A 5 -6.31 -13.98 -0.53
CA ILE A 5 -6.15 -15.01 -1.57
C ILE A 5 -6.47 -16.40 -1.01
N LEU A 6 -6.04 -16.70 0.22
CA LEU A 6 -6.33 -17.97 0.89
C LEU A 6 -7.83 -18.15 1.16
N GLU A 7 -8.52 -17.10 1.59
CA GLU A 7 -9.97 -17.14 1.81
C GLU A 7 -10.76 -17.36 0.52
N ARG A 8 -10.31 -16.79 -0.61
CA ARG A 8 -10.98 -16.88 -1.93
C ARG A 8 -10.50 -18.04 -2.79
N ARG A 9 -9.65 -18.93 -2.26
CA ARG A 9 -9.09 -20.07 -3.01
C ARG A 9 -10.18 -20.98 -3.60
N LYS A 10 -11.28 -21.18 -2.86
CA LYS A 10 -12.47 -21.92 -3.33
C LYS A 10 -13.17 -21.26 -4.52
N GLU A 11 -13.30 -19.94 -4.51
CA GLU A 11 -13.90 -19.18 -5.62
C GLU A 11 -13.03 -19.30 -6.88
N ILE A 12 -11.70 -19.20 -6.72
CA ILE A 12 -10.73 -19.34 -7.81
C ILE A 12 -10.78 -20.76 -8.40
N ALA A 13 -10.89 -21.79 -7.55
CA ALA A 13 -11.05 -23.17 -8.01
C ALA A 13 -12.35 -23.36 -8.83
N LEU A 14 -13.46 -22.79 -8.37
CA LEU A 14 -14.74 -22.82 -9.12
C LEU A 14 -14.65 -22.10 -10.46
N LEU A 15 -14.00 -20.94 -10.52
CA LEU A 15 -13.77 -20.22 -11.79
C LEU A 15 -12.95 -21.06 -12.78
N ARG A 16 -11.94 -21.78 -12.28
CA ARG A 16 -11.10 -22.67 -13.10
C ARG A 16 -11.89 -23.88 -13.62
N VAL A 17 -12.82 -24.42 -12.84
CA VAL A 17 -13.74 -25.50 -13.30
C VAL A 17 -14.69 -24.99 -14.40
N ARG A 18 -15.07 -23.71 -14.37
CA ARG A 18 -15.87 -23.07 -15.44
C ARG A 18 -15.06 -22.70 -16.69
N GLY A 19 -13.77 -23.02 -16.73
CA GLY A 19 -12.90 -22.81 -17.90
C GLY A 19 -12.09 -21.52 -17.87
N ALA A 20 -12.07 -20.77 -16.76
CA ALA A 20 -11.22 -19.59 -16.64
C ALA A 20 -9.73 -19.96 -16.77
N SER A 21 -9.03 -19.25 -17.64
CA SER A 21 -7.60 -19.41 -17.87
C SER A 21 -6.76 -18.84 -16.73
N LYS A 22 -5.53 -19.35 -16.57
CA LYS A 22 -4.56 -18.82 -15.58
C LYS A 22 -4.32 -17.32 -15.76
N LYS A 23 -4.37 -16.80 -17.00
CA LYS A 23 -4.15 -15.39 -17.31
C LYS A 23 -5.29 -14.49 -16.84
N GLU A 24 -6.54 -14.96 -16.92
CA GLU A 24 -7.71 -14.22 -16.45
C GLU A 24 -7.70 -14.08 -14.92
N ILE A 25 -7.37 -15.16 -14.20
CA ILE A 25 -7.26 -15.14 -12.75
C ILE A 25 -6.16 -14.18 -12.29
N VAL A 26 -4.99 -14.21 -12.94
CA VAL A 26 -3.88 -13.29 -12.66
C VAL A 26 -4.27 -11.84 -12.96
N GLY A 27 -5.00 -11.59 -14.05
CA GLY A 27 -5.49 -10.26 -14.40
C GLY A 27 -6.40 -9.69 -13.32
N ILE A 28 -7.31 -10.51 -12.77
CA ILE A 28 -8.20 -10.11 -11.67
C ILE A 28 -7.40 -9.78 -10.40
N ILE A 29 -6.54 -10.69 -9.96
CA ILE A 29 -5.71 -10.49 -8.74
C ILE A 29 -4.78 -9.29 -8.92
N GLY A 30 -4.19 -9.12 -10.11
CA GLY A 30 -3.32 -7.99 -10.43
C GLY A 30 -4.08 -6.66 -10.42
N GLY A 31 -5.32 -6.64 -10.91
CA GLY A 31 -6.20 -5.47 -10.83
C GLY A 31 -6.52 -5.09 -9.39
N GLU A 32 -6.88 -6.06 -8.54
CA GLU A 32 -7.09 -5.82 -7.11
C GLU A 32 -5.82 -5.30 -6.43
N ALA A 33 -4.66 -5.89 -6.72
CA ALA A 33 -3.37 -5.44 -6.20
C ALA A 33 -3.09 -3.99 -6.57
N LEU A 34 -3.27 -3.64 -7.85
CA LEU A 34 -3.03 -2.29 -8.36
C LEU A 34 -3.92 -1.26 -7.67
N ILE A 35 -5.21 -1.53 -7.57
CA ILE A 35 -6.17 -0.61 -6.93
C ILE A 35 -5.77 -0.39 -5.45
N ILE A 36 -5.50 -1.47 -4.71
CA ILE A 36 -5.10 -1.37 -3.30
C ILE A 36 -3.77 -0.61 -3.15
N THR A 37 -2.82 -0.85 -4.04
CA THR A 37 -1.49 -0.20 -4.03
C THR A 37 -1.62 1.30 -4.30
N ILE A 38 -2.38 1.69 -5.31
CA ILE A 38 -2.59 3.10 -5.65
C ILE A 38 -3.29 3.79 -4.48
N LEU A 39 -4.40 3.25 -4.00
CA LEU A 39 -5.16 3.85 -2.90
C LEU A 39 -4.33 3.93 -1.61
N GLY A 40 -3.65 2.84 -1.24
CA GLY A 40 -2.80 2.80 -0.05
C GLY A 40 -1.68 3.82 -0.09
N TYR A 41 -1.03 3.98 -1.26
CA TYR A 41 0.02 4.97 -1.45
C TYR A 41 -0.52 6.40 -1.29
N PHE A 42 -1.58 6.76 -1.99
CA PHE A 42 -2.17 8.10 -1.90
C PHE A 42 -2.67 8.45 -0.49
N ILE A 43 -3.37 7.52 0.16
CA ILE A 43 -3.85 7.72 1.54
C ILE A 43 -2.66 7.88 2.49
N GLY A 44 -1.64 7.01 2.36
CA GLY A 44 -0.42 7.10 3.15
C GLY A 44 0.31 8.43 2.99
N LEU A 45 0.38 8.96 1.76
CA LEU A 45 0.96 10.28 1.51
C LEU A 45 0.22 11.40 2.20
N ILE A 46 -1.11 11.43 2.10
CA ILE A 46 -1.94 12.47 2.74
C ILE A 46 -1.75 12.43 4.26
N VAL A 47 -1.82 11.24 4.86
CA VAL A 47 -1.64 11.04 6.29
C VAL A 47 -0.23 11.44 6.73
N SER A 48 0.80 11.03 5.99
CA SER A 48 2.20 11.35 6.28
C SER A 48 2.47 12.86 6.21
N LEU A 49 1.87 13.56 5.24
CA LEU A 49 1.99 15.02 5.10
C LEU A 49 1.31 15.74 6.27
N ALA A 50 0.09 15.35 6.61
CA ALA A 50 -0.64 15.92 7.75
C ALA A 50 0.11 15.70 9.07
N TYR A 51 0.63 14.48 9.28
CA TYR A 51 1.43 14.14 10.45
C TYR A 51 2.72 14.94 10.52
N SER A 52 3.48 15.01 9.41
CA SER A 52 4.75 15.74 9.36
C SER A 52 4.55 17.23 9.64
N TYR A 53 3.50 17.84 9.08
CA TYR A 53 3.15 19.24 9.35
C TYR A 53 2.80 19.45 10.83
N GLY A 54 1.91 18.62 11.39
CA GLY A 54 1.51 18.72 12.79
C GLY A 54 2.72 18.58 13.73
N MET A 55 3.58 17.60 13.47
CA MET A 55 4.77 17.34 14.28
C MET A 55 5.77 18.49 14.22
N LEU A 56 6.01 19.07 13.04
CA LEU A 56 6.91 20.21 12.85
C LEU A 56 6.39 21.46 13.58
N VAL A 57 5.09 21.76 13.48
CA VAL A 57 4.45 22.87 14.21
C VAL A 57 4.59 22.64 15.71
N SER A 58 4.22 21.45 16.20
CA SER A 58 4.32 21.12 17.62
C SER A 58 5.75 21.24 18.14
N MET A 59 6.77 20.72 17.45
CA MET A 59 8.17 20.84 17.89
C MET A 59 8.64 22.29 18.00
N ASN A 60 8.16 23.19 17.14
CA ASN A 60 8.55 24.60 17.19
C ASN A 60 7.77 25.40 18.23
N THR A 61 6.52 25.03 18.52
CA THR A 61 5.68 25.73 19.51
C THR A 61 5.82 25.19 20.92
N ILE A 62 6.25 23.93 21.10
CA ILE A 62 6.20 23.23 22.39
C ILE A 62 7.00 23.95 23.47
N PHE A 63 8.21 24.42 23.17
CA PHE A 63 9.06 25.16 24.12
C PHE A 63 8.42 26.48 24.56
N TYR A 64 7.89 27.27 23.62
CA TYR A 64 7.21 28.53 23.93
C TYR A 64 5.92 28.32 24.71
N THR A 65 5.17 27.28 24.35
CA THR A 65 3.94 26.87 25.04
C THR A 65 4.24 26.46 26.49
N PHE A 66 5.34 25.72 26.73
CA PHE A 66 5.80 25.40 28.08
C PHE A 66 6.20 26.64 28.89
N MET A 67 6.63 27.72 28.23
CA MET A 67 6.94 29.01 28.86
C MET A 67 5.72 29.95 28.99
N GLY A 68 4.52 29.51 28.59
CA GLY A 68 3.29 30.31 28.64
C GLY A 68 3.19 31.38 27.55
N ILE A 69 4.00 31.28 26.49
CA ILE A 69 4.05 32.24 25.38
C ILE A 69 3.38 31.60 24.16
N TYR A 70 2.34 32.26 23.64
CA TYR A 70 1.68 31.87 22.41
C TYR A 70 2.33 32.57 21.22
N ILE A 71 2.90 31.81 20.30
CA ILE A 71 3.49 32.31 19.07
C ILE A 71 2.70 31.73 17.90
N GLU A 72 2.09 32.62 17.12
CA GLU A 72 1.40 32.26 15.88
C GLU A 72 2.42 32.30 14.74
N PHE A 73 2.82 31.13 14.24
CA PHE A 73 3.68 31.05 13.05
C PHE A 73 2.86 31.36 11.79
N PRO A 74 3.36 32.19 10.86
CA PRO A 74 2.68 32.45 9.60
C PRO A 74 2.40 31.16 8.82
N PRO A 75 1.25 31.04 8.14
CA PRO A 75 0.94 29.87 7.33
C PRO A 75 1.99 29.69 6.23
N GLY A 76 2.64 28.53 6.21
CA GLY A 76 3.68 28.17 5.22
C GLY A 76 5.13 28.27 5.71
N TYR A 77 5.39 28.82 6.90
CA TYR A 77 6.77 29.02 7.41
C TYR A 77 7.53 27.71 7.68
N ALA A 78 6.80 26.61 7.86
CA ALA A 78 7.33 25.32 8.24
C ALA A 78 7.63 24.37 7.07
N LEU A 79 6.96 24.52 5.92
CA LEU A 79 6.94 23.48 4.90
C LEU A 79 7.91 23.79 3.76
N ARG A 80 9.19 23.51 3.97
CA ARG A 80 10.17 23.48 2.87
C ARG A 80 10.01 22.18 2.10
N ILE A 81 9.67 22.25 0.80
CA ILE A 81 9.61 21.09 -0.09
C ILE A 81 11.00 20.89 -0.71
N PRO A 82 11.82 19.93 -0.24
CA PRO A 82 13.11 19.64 -0.87
C PRO A 82 12.91 18.89 -2.19
N ILE A 83 13.83 19.07 -3.13
CA ILE A 83 13.84 18.33 -4.39
C ILE A 83 13.97 16.80 -4.15
N ASP A 84 14.66 16.42 -3.07
CA ASP A 84 14.87 15.02 -2.66
C ASP A 84 13.56 14.31 -2.33
N LEU A 85 12.51 15.05 -1.96
CA LEU A 85 11.19 14.48 -1.70
C LEU A 85 10.67 13.73 -2.92
N PHE A 86 10.83 14.28 -4.13
CA PHE A 86 10.36 13.63 -5.35
C PHE A 86 11.08 12.30 -5.62
N ILE A 87 12.38 12.24 -5.32
CA ILE A 87 13.19 11.02 -5.46
C ILE A 87 12.72 9.97 -4.45
N VAL A 88 12.57 10.35 -3.17
CA VAL A 88 12.11 9.44 -2.12
C VAL A 88 10.70 8.93 -2.40
N LEU A 89 9.79 9.79 -2.83
CA LEU A 89 8.44 9.40 -3.24
C LEU A 89 8.48 8.44 -4.43
N GLY A 90 9.29 8.71 -5.46
CA GLY A 90 9.47 7.81 -6.60
C GLY A 90 9.97 6.43 -6.18
N VAL A 91 11.02 6.38 -5.35
CA VAL A 91 11.59 5.12 -4.84
C VAL A 91 10.58 4.38 -3.96
N ALA A 92 9.89 5.08 -3.06
CA ALA A 92 8.86 4.50 -2.20
C ALA A 92 7.71 3.92 -3.02
N PHE A 93 7.26 4.61 -4.06
CA PHE A 93 6.22 4.12 -4.96
C PHE A 93 6.64 2.84 -5.69
N VAL A 94 7.88 2.82 -6.20
CA VAL A 94 8.45 1.63 -6.84
C VAL A 94 8.51 0.45 -5.87
N LEU A 95 9.04 0.66 -4.65
CA LEU A 95 9.08 -0.38 -3.61
C LEU A 95 7.68 -0.87 -3.21
N PHE A 96 6.70 0.03 -3.14
CA PHE A 96 5.33 -0.31 -2.81
C PHE A 96 4.67 -1.18 -3.89
N ILE A 97 4.90 -0.85 -5.16
CA ILE A 97 4.49 -1.70 -6.30
C ILE A 97 5.19 -3.05 -6.24
N PHE A 98 6.51 -3.09 -6.02
CA PHE A 98 7.26 -4.35 -5.92
C PHE A 98 6.68 -5.26 -4.82
N SER A 99 6.36 -4.69 -3.66
CA SER A 99 5.72 -5.42 -2.55
C SER A 99 4.35 -5.99 -2.95
N ALA A 100 3.56 -5.25 -3.72
CA ALA A 100 2.25 -5.70 -4.18
C ALA A 100 2.30 -6.78 -5.27
N ILE A 101 3.36 -6.81 -6.08
CA ILE A 101 3.55 -7.81 -7.15
C ILE A 101 4.11 -9.13 -6.59
N LEU A 102 4.86 -9.09 -5.49
CA LEU A 102 5.51 -10.26 -4.89
C LEU A 102 4.54 -11.44 -4.62
N PRO A 103 3.33 -11.25 -4.06
CA PRO A 103 2.33 -12.31 -3.88
C PRO A 103 1.88 -12.95 -5.20
N LEU A 104 1.78 -12.17 -6.30
CA LEU A 104 1.38 -12.72 -7.58
C LEU A 104 2.37 -13.82 -8.03
N PHE A 105 3.67 -13.58 -7.90
CA PHE A 105 4.72 -14.55 -8.23
C PHE A 105 4.63 -15.85 -7.43
N PHE A 106 4.26 -15.79 -6.15
CA PHE A 106 4.08 -16.98 -5.32
C PHE A 106 2.88 -17.82 -5.77
N VAL A 107 1.77 -17.19 -6.18
CA VAL A 107 0.59 -17.90 -6.71
C VAL A 107 0.91 -18.70 -7.97
N PHE A 108 1.93 -18.31 -8.76
CA PHE A 108 2.36 -19.09 -9.93
C PHE A 108 3.07 -20.40 -9.59
N LYS A 109 3.68 -20.52 -8.40
CA LYS A 109 4.49 -21.69 -8.02
C LYS A 109 3.69 -22.80 -7.35
N GLU A 110 2.58 -22.47 -6.70
CA GLU A 110 1.71 -23.49 -6.12
C GLU A 110 0.74 -24.01 -7.19
N ASP A 111 0.98 -25.23 -7.66
CA ASP A 111 0.05 -25.93 -8.53
C ASP A 111 -1.25 -26.21 -7.75
N ILE A 112 -2.24 -25.33 -7.94
CA ILE A 112 -3.63 -25.45 -7.43
C ILE A 112 -4.25 -26.82 -7.79
N SER A 113 -3.67 -27.56 -8.74
CA SER A 113 -4.02 -28.93 -9.08
C SER A 113 -3.80 -29.96 -7.95
N GLU A 114 -2.94 -29.70 -6.94
CA GLU A 114 -2.78 -30.63 -5.82
C GLU A 114 -3.96 -30.60 -4.83
N GLU A 115 -4.70 -29.50 -4.71
CA GLU A 115 -5.88 -29.40 -3.83
C GLU A 115 -7.11 -30.17 -4.37
N LEU A 116 -7.16 -30.42 -5.67
CA LEU A 116 -8.19 -31.26 -6.31
C LEU A 116 -7.90 -32.75 -6.19
N ARG A 117 -6.76 -33.13 -5.61
CA ARG A 117 -6.42 -34.52 -5.34
C ARG A 117 -7.17 -34.95 -4.09
N ILE A 118 -8.45 -35.28 -4.27
CA ILE A 118 -9.28 -35.99 -3.29
C ILE A 118 -8.47 -37.23 -2.89
N ARG A 119 -7.84 -37.17 -1.71
CA ARG A 119 -7.36 -38.36 -1.04
C ARG A 119 -8.61 -39.11 -0.57
N HIS A 120 -8.96 -40.14 -1.32
CA HIS A 120 -9.77 -41.23 -0.77
C HIS A 120 -9.04 -41.86 0.41
#